data_AF-A0A7I9Y4A3-F1
#
_entry.id   AF-A0A7I9Y4A3-F1
#
_cell.length_a   1.000
_cell.length_b   1.000
_cell.length_c   1.000
_cell.angle_alpha   90.00
_cell.angle_beta   90.00
_cell.angle_gamma   90.00
#
_symmetry.space_group_name_H-M   'P 1'
#
loop_
_entity.id
_entity.type
_entity.pdbx_description
1 polymer ?
#
loop_
_entity_poly.entity_id
_entity_poly.type
_entity_poly.pdbx_seq_one_letter_code
_entity_poly.pdbx_strand_id
1 'polypeptide(L)'
;MFAVILVLALLWWLRWVILAGVVITLAVIVARWLLRSYAEHRAAELARLQAIRHRAEIQNAQVLRGDPQGFYGRYPLPDPELIPRWYRVDGAGGPGPCG
;
A
#
# COMPACT_ATOMS: atom_id res chain seq x y z
N MET A 1 -28.32 -54.98 12.24
CA MET A 1 -27.23 -54.39 13.05
C MET A 1 -26.30 -53.51 12.20
N PHE A 2 -25.71 -54.02 11.11
CA PHE A 2 -24.83 -53.24 10.21
C PHE A 2 -25.43 -51.95 9.66
N ALA A 3 -26.69 -51.96 9.21
CA ALA A 3 -27.36 -50.77 8.69
C ALA A 3 -27.48 -49.65 9.74
N VAL A 4 -27.71 -49.99 11.00
CA VAL A 4 -27.82 -49.02 12.10
C VAL A 4 -26.47 -48.36 12.38
N ILE A 5 -25.38 -49.15 12.35
CA ILE A 5 -24.01 -48.65 12.54
C ILE A 5 -23.63 -47.71 11.40
N LEU A 6 -23.96 -48.05 10.15
CA LEU A 6 -23.71 -47.20 9.00
C LEU A 6 -24.46 -45.86 9.09
N VAL A 7 -25.73 -45.88 9.51
CA VAL A 7 -26.52 -44.64 9.68
C VAL A 7 -25.92 -43.76 10.78
N LEU A 8 -25.50 -44.33 11.90
CA LEU A 8 -24.84 -43.58 12.97
C LEU A 8 -23.50 -42.98 12.53
N ALA A 9 -22.69 -43.76 11.80
CA ALA A 9 -21.43 -43.28 11.23
C ALA A 9 -21.66 -42.15 10.22
N LEU A 10 -22.70 -42.26 9.38
CA LEU A 10 -23.07 -41.24 8.40
C LEU A 10 -23.53 -39.95 9.08
N LEU A 11 -24.38 -40.04 10.11
CA LEU A 11 -24.83 -38.89 10.90
C LEU A 11 -23.66 -38.21 11.62
N TRP A 12 -22.75 -39.00 12.16
CA TRP A 12 -21.54 -38.50 12.80
C TRP A 12 -20.66 -37.75 11.80
N TRP A 13 -20.43 -38.32 10.61
CA TRP A 13 -19.67 -37.67 9.55
C TRP A 13 -20.36 -36.40 9.05
N LEU A 14 -21.67 -36.42 8.86
CA LEU A 14 -22.46 -35.27 8.40
C LEU A 14 -22.34 -34.08 9.37
N ARG A 15 -22.28 -34.34 10.68
CA ARG A 15 -22.06 -33.30 11.70
C ARG A 15 -20.73 -32.58 11.50
N TRP A 16 -19.66 -33.30 11.14
CA TRP A 16 -18.36 -32.68 10.83
C TRP A 16 -18.38 -31.89 9.53
N VAL A 17 -19.09 -32.37 8.50
CA VAL A 17 -19.26 -31.65 7.24
C VAL A 17 -20.00 -30.31 7.46
N ILE A 18 -21.08 -30.33 8.24
CA ILE A 18 -21.82 -29.11 8.60
C ILE A 18 -20.91 -28.15 9.38
N LEU A 19 -20.18 -28.66 10.38
CA LEU A 19 -19.24 -27.84 11.16
C LEU A 19 -18.17 -27.18 10.27
N ALA A 20 -17.59 -27.94 9.33
CA ALA A 20 -16.61 -27.43 8.40
C ALA A 20 -17.22 -26.32 7.50
N GLY A 21 -18.43 -26.53 6.99
CA GLY A 21 -19.14 -25.51 6.21
C GLY A 21 -19.36 -24.22 7.00
N VAL A 22 -19.77 -24.32 8.26
CA VAL A 22 -19.92 -23.18 9.17
C VAL A 22 -18.59 -22.47 9.40
N VAL A 23 -17.51 -23.21 9.68
CA VAL A 23 -16.19 -22.61 9.91
C VAL A 23 -15.68 -21.88 8.67
N ILE A 24 -15.85 -22.47 7.48
CA ILE A 24 -15.44 -21.84 6.21
C ILE A 24 -16.25 -20.57 5.96
N THR A 25 -17.58 -20.59 6.14
CA THR A 25 -18.41 -19.40 5.98
C THR A 25 -18.02 -18.30 6.96
N LEU A 26 -17.76 -18.65 8.22
CA LEU A 26 -17.31 -17.70 9.24
C LEU A 26 -15.95 -17.09 8.88
N ALA A 27 -14.99 -17.91 8.42
CA ALA A 27 -13.70 -17.46 7.95
C ALA A 27 -13.82 -16.49 6.77
N VAL A 28 -14.71 -16.77 5.80
CA VAL A 28 -14.95 -15.87 4.66
C VAL A 28 -15.59 -14.55 5.11
N ILE A 29 -16.52 -14.57 6.07
CA ILE A 29 -17.13 -13.37 6.63
C ILE A 29 -16.06 -12.50 7.32
N VAL A 30 -15.25 -13.11 8.19
CA VAL A 30 -14.17 -12.42 8.91
C VAL A 30 -13.13 -11.87 7.94
N ALA A 31 -12.70 -12.66 6.95
CA ALA A 31 -11.76 -12.22 5.94
C ALA A 31 -12.30 -11.04 5.13
N ARG A 32 -13.57 -11.07 4.73
CA ARG A 32 -14.24 -9.93 4.06
C ARG A 32 -14.32 -8.70 4.96
N TRP A 33 -14.61 -8.88 6.23
CA TRP A 33 -14.69 -7.78 7.20
C TRP A 33 -13.32 -7.12 7.38
N LEU A 34 -12.27 -7.93 7.61
CA LEU A 34 -10.89 -7.47 7.68
C LEU A 34 -10.49 -6.75 6.39
N LEU A 35 -10.74 -7.35 5.22
CA LEU A 35 -10.42 -6.71 3.94
C LEU A 35 -11.09 -5.35 3.78
N ARG A 36 -12.32 -5.15 4.26
CA ARG A 36 -12.99 -3.85 4.24
C ARG A 36 -12.30 -2.85 5.16
N SER A 37 -12.00 -3.25 6.41
CA SER A 37 -11.26 -2.39 7.35
C SER A 37 -9.87 -2.03 6.84
N TYR A 38 -9.16 -2.98 6.22
CA TYR A 38 -7.86 -2.73 5.60
C TYR A 38 -7.98 -1.92 4.29
N ALA A 39 -9.08 -2.05 3.56
CA ALA A 39 -9.31 -1.28 2.34
C ALA A 39 -9.46 0.21 2.63
N GLU A 40 -10.01 0.60 3.78
CA GLU A 40 -10.08 2.01 4.19
C GLU A 40 -8.69 2.61 4.40
N HIS A 41 -7.79 1.88 5.06
CA HIS A 41 -6.40 2.31 5.22
C HIS A 41 -5.61 2.27 3.90
N ARG A 42 -5.78 1.21 3.10
CA ARG A 42 -5.14 1.11 1.78
C ARG A 42 -5.66 2.14 0.80
N ALA A 43 -6.92 2.56 0.87
CA ALA A 43 -7.46 3.59 0.00
C ALA A 43 -6.74 4.94 0.20
N ALA A 44 -6.44 5.30 1.45
CA ALA A 44 -5.65 6.49 1.75
C ALA A 44 -4.23 6.40 1.20
N GLU A 45 -3.59 5.23 1.32
CA GLU A 45 -2.23 5.01 0.83
C GLU A 45 -2.17 4.95 -0.71
N LEU A 46 -3.15 4.32 -1.35
CA LEU A 46 -3.30 4.31 -2.81
C LEU A 46 -3.57 5.70 -3.37
N ALA A 47 -4.41 6.51 -2.72
CA ALA A 47 -4.65 7.90 -3.11
C ALA A 47 -3.34 8.72 -3.05
N ARG A 48 -2.52 8.50 -2.01
CA ARG A 48 -1.21 9.14 -1.87
C ARG A 48 -0.26 8.73 -3.01
N LEU A 49 -0.21 7.44 -3.35
CA LEU A 49 0.61 6.93 -4.46
C LEU A 49 0.13 7.43 -5.83
N GLN A 50 -1.18 7.52 -6.04
CA GLN A 50 -1.77 8.07 -7.26
C GLN A 50 -1.41 9.55 -7.43
N ALA A 51 -1.47 10.35 -6.36
CA ALA A 51 -1.05 11.75 -6.40
C ALA A 51 0.44 11.92 -6.72
N ILE A 52 1.30 10.96 -6.36
CA ILE A 52 2.71 10.95 -6.73
C ILE A 52 2.88 10.54 -8.20
N ARG A 53 2.21 9.48 -8.65
CA ARG A 53 2.24 9.04 -10.06
C ARG A 53 1.77 10.15 -11.01
N HIS A 54 0.67 10.82 -10.67
CA HIS A 54 0.13 11.88 -11.50
C HIS A 54 1.12 13.05 -11.66
N ARG A 55 1.79 13.44 -10.57
CA ARG A 55 2.85 14.47 -10.61
C ARG A 55 4.06 14.01 -11.41
N ALA A 56 4.46 12.75 -11.28
CA ALA A 56 5.55 12.16 -12.04
C ALA A 56 5.22 12.08 -13.54
N GLU A 57 3.99 11.76 -13.93
CA GLU A 57 3.54 11.75 -15.33
C GLU A 57 3.59 13.15 -15.96
N ILE A 58 3.16 14.19 -15.24
CA ILE A 58 3.25 15.58 -15.72
C ILE A 58 4.70 15.99 -15.95
N GLN A 59 5.60 15.69 -15.00
CA GLN A 59 7.03 16.00 -15.13
C GLN A 59 7.69 15.20 -16.25
N ASN A 60 7.38 13.91 -16.35
CA ASN A 60 7.89 13.06 -17.42
C ASN A 60 7.44 13.57 -18.80
N ALA A 61 6.18 14.00 -18.92
CA ALA A 61 5.67 14.59 -20.15
C ALA A 61 6.32 15.95 -20.50
N GLN A 62 6.83 16.69 -19.52
CA GLN A 62 7.63 17.92 -19.73
C GLN A 62 9.05 17.58 -20.20
N VAL A 63 9.70 16.59 -19.58
CA VAL A 63 11.02 16.07 -20.01
C VAL A 63 10.98 15.57 -21.45
N LEU A 64 9.98 14.75 -21.80
CA LEU A 64 9.81 14.21 -23.16
C LEU A 64 9.53 15.29 -24.20
N ARG A 65 8.99 16.44 -23.80
CA ARG A 65 8.78 17.61 -24.67
C ARG A 65 10.05 18.46 -24.85
N GLY A 66 11.15 18.12 -24.17
CA GLY A 66 12.38 18.92 -24.17
C GLY A 66 12.24 20.24 -23.42
N ASP A 67 11.25 20.36 -22.52
CA ASP A 67 11.07 21.57 -21.70
C ASP A 67 12.20 21.64 -20.66
N PRO A 68 13.00 22.72 -20.61
CA PRO A 68 14.09 22.87 -19.65
C PRO A 68 13.61 22.85 -18.18
N GLN A 69 12.33 23.14 -17.92
CA GLN A 69 11.73 23.04 -16.58
C GLN A 69 11.55 21.59 -16.09
N GLY A 70 11.54 20.59 -16.99
CA GLY A 70 11.39 19.18 -16.64
C GLY A 70 12.67 18.50 -16.15
N PHE A 71 13.84 19.04 -16.50
CA PHE A 71 15.15 18.45 -16.17
C PHE A 71 15.58 18.72 -14.71
N TYR A 72 15.29 19.93 -14.22
CA TYR A 72 15.63 20.36 -12.87
C TYR A 72 14.35 20.52 -12.05
N GLY A 73 13.72 19.39 -11.70
CA GLY A 73 12.57 19.42 -10.79
C GLY A 73 12.91 20.24 -9.53
N ARG A 74 11.94 20.98 -8.99
CA ARG A 74 12.05 21.54 -7.64
C ARG A 74 12.06 20.38 -6.65
N TYR A 75 13.25 19.88 -6.33
CA TYR A 75 13.41 18.98 -5.20
C TYR A 75 13.06 19.76 -3.93
N PRO A 76 12.07 19.31 -3.14
CA PRO A 76 11.85 19.91 -1.83
C PRO A 76 13.15 19.77 -1.04
N LEU A 77 13.53 20.85 -0.35
CA LEU A 77 14.70 20.83 0.51
C LEU A 77 14.53 19.68 1.53
N PRO A 78 15.52 18.79 1.70
CA PRO A 78 15.47 17.75 2.72
C PRO A 78 15.19 18.35 4.09
N ASP A 79 14.48 17.61 4.95
CA ASP A 79 14.20 18.07 6.31
C ASP A 79 15.48 18.61 6.98
N PRO A 80 15.41 19.72 7.72
CA PRO A 80 16.60 20.37 8.30
C PRO A 80 17.43 19.44 9.19
N GLU A 81 16.80 18.40 9.74
CA GLU A 81 17.42 17.35 10.55
C GLU A 81 18.28 16.38 9.72
N LEU A 82 17.92 16.14 8.45
CA LEU A 82 18.70 15.33 7.50
C LEU A 82 19.84 16.13 6.84
N ILE A 83 19.82 17.45 6.93
CA ILE A 83 20.90 18.30 6.41
C ILE A 83 22.13 18.17 7.33
N PRO A 84 23.29 17.71 6.83
CA PRO A 84 24.49 17.59 7.64
C PRO A 84 24.92 18.95 8.23
N ARG A 85 25.45 18.94 9.47
CA ARG A 85 25.84 20.17 10.19
C ARG A 85 26.84 21.05 9.42
N TRP A 86 27.74 20.44 8.66
CA TRP A 86 28.73 21.14 7.82
C TRP A 86 28.12 21.87 6.63
N TYR A 87 26.87 21.59 6.27
CA TYR A 87 26.14 22.28 5.20
C TYR A 87 25.38 23.53 5.70
N ARG A 88 25.23 23.71 7.02
CA ARG A 88 24.50 24.83 7.63
C ARG A 88 25.39 26.04 7.94
N VAL A 89 26.65 26.02 7.50
CA VAL A 89 27.64 27.04 7.85
C VAL A 89 27.45 28.27 6.95
N ASP A 90 26.71 29.23 7.51
CA ASP A 90 26.89 30.68 7.42
C ASP A 90 26.74 31.40 6.07
N GLY A 91 26.01 32.52 6.09
CA GLY A 91 25.66 33.36 4.96
C GLY A 91 26.80 34.19 4.38
N ALA A 92 27.95 33.59 4.07
CA ALA A 92 28.97 34.19 3.23
C ALA A 92 29.90 33.10 2.63
N GLY A 93 29.63 32.65 1.40
CA GLY A 93 30.68 32.04 0.56
C GLY A 93 30.62 30.55 0.22
N GLY A 94 29.44 29.95 0.06
CA GLY A 94 29.33 28.69 -0.72
C GLY A 94 29.53 28.96 -2.22
N PRO A 95 30.17 28.08 -3.00
CA PRO A 95 30.40 28.32 -4.43
C PRO A 95 29.05 28.55 -5.12
N GLY A 96 28.90 29.73 -5.70
CA GLY A 96 27.70 30.11 -6.42
C GLY A 96 27.38 29.13 -7.56
N PRO A 97 26.13 29.13 -8.06
CA PRO A 97 25.76 28.27 -9.17
C PRO A 97 26.69 28.58 -10.35
N CYS A 98 27.39 27.56 -10.84
CA CYS A 98 28.10 27.60 -12.10
C CYS A 98 27.08 27.97 -13.18
N GLY A 99 27.25 29.16 -13.77
CA GLY A 99 26.58 29.57 -15.00
C GLY A 99 27.18 28.93 -16.24
#